data_AF-A0A536FMI8-F1
#
_entry.id   AF-A0A536FMI8-F1
#
_cell.length_a   1.000
_cell.length_b   1.000
_cell.length_c   1.000
_cell.angle_alpha   90.00
_cell.angle_beta   90.00
_cell.angle_gamma   90.00
#
_symmetry.space_group_name_H-M   'P 1'
#
loop_
_entity.id
_entity.type
_entity.pdbx_description
1 polymer ?
#
loop_
_entity_poly.entity_id
_entity_poly.type
_entity_poly.pdbx_seq_one_letter_code
_entity_poly.pdbx_strand_id
1 'polypeptide(L)'
;MAVPFLLLVLLIRWRAQHSRREVVTSLVALAVTPIATIVPFVVANPHAFWTDVVLYTSGGIPDAYPIAGYGFGNLLYALHVIARRTDAFPFLIFQLAAALPVLWLTARAFLRRPTIGRWMAGYAGVLLAFTFFARFFNDNYAAVVITLFLCVLPLGGLSLAPAPAVEAERLSA
;
A
#
# COMPACT_ATOMS: atom_id res chain seq x y z
N MET A 1 -0.09 -0.38 1.71
CA MET A 1 -0.37 0.29 0.40
C MET A 1 -1.44 -0.39 -0.45
N ALA A 2 -1.85 -1.64 -0.20
CA ALA A 2 -2.92 -2.29 -0.97
C ALA A 2 -4.34 -1.82 -0.61
N VAL A 3 -4.57 -1.30 0.61
CA VAL A 3 -5.89 -0.92 1.14
C VAL A 3 -6.70 -0.01 0.21
N PRO A 4 -6.16 1.09 -0.36
CA PRO A 4 -6.93 1.93 -1.27
C PRO A 4 -7.51 1.14 -2.45
N PHE A 5 -6.75 0.20 -3.03
CA PHE A 5 -7.23 -0.60 -4.15
C PHE A 5 -8.24 -1.66 -3.73
N LEU A 6 -8.12 -2.24 -2.54
CA LEU A 6 -9.15 -3.12 -1.97
C LEU A 6 -10.47 -2.36 -1.76
N LEU A 7 -10.41 -1.12 -1.30
CA LEU A 7 -11.59 -0.25 -1.16
C LEU A 7 -12.19 0.11 -2.53
N LEU A 8 -11.37 0.32 -3.57
CA LEU A 8 -11.86 0.51 -4.93
C LEU A 8 -12.57 -0.74 -5.46
N VAL A 9 -12.04 -1.94 -5.21
CA VAL A 9 -12.72 -3.20 -5.56
C VAL A 9 -14.08 -3.27 -4.86
N LEU A 10 -14.11 -2.97 -3.56
CA LEU A 10 -15.35 -2.97 -2.78
C LEU A 10 -16.38 -1.97 -3.32
N LEU A 11 -15.93 -0.77 -3.70
CA LEU A 11 -16.77 0.27 -4.31
C LEU A 11 -17.37 -0.21 -5.65
N ILE A 12 -16.57 -0.85 -6.50
CA ILE A 12 -17.03 -1.40 -7.78
C ILE A 12 -18.09 -2.48 -7.55
N ARG A 13 -17.85 -3.42 -6.63
CA ARG A 13 -18.78 -4.51 -6.31
C ARG A 13 -20.07 -3.99 -5.67
N TRP A 14 -19.96 -3.04 -4.74
CA TRP A 14 -21.12 -2.40 -4.13
C TRP A 14 -21.99 -1.68 -5.16
N ARG A 15 -21.40 -0.93 -6.09
CA ARG A 15 -22.16 -0.25 -7.16
C ARG A 15 -22.92 -1.21 -8.08
N ALA A 16 -22.44 -2.44 -8.24
CA ALA A 16 -23.10 -3.44 -9.07
C ALA A 16 -24.19 -4.21 -8.31
N GLN A 17 -23.93 -4.63 -7.08
CA GLN A 17 -24.79 -5.56 -6.33
C GLN A 17 -25.63 -4.89 -5.24
N HIS A 18 -25.29 -3.65 -4.84
CA HIS A 18 -25.92 -2.89 -3.74
C HIS A 18 -26.04 -3.65 -2.40
N SER A 19 -25.28 -4.74 -2.21
CA SER A 19 -25.34 -5.59 -1.03
C SER A 19 -24.58 -4.98 0.14
N ARG A 20 -25.31 -4.50 1.15
CA ARG A 20 -24.70 -3.99 2.40
C ARG A 20 -24.00 -5.08 3.19
N ARG A 21 -24.56 -6.30 3.21
CA ARG A 21 -23.99 -7.44 3.92
C ARG A 21 -22.58 -7.76 3.40
N GLU A 22 -22.43 -7.80 2.08
CA GLU A 22 -21.13 -8.07 1.45
C GLU A 22 -20.09 -7.03 1.85
N VAL A 23 -20.44 -5.74 1.72
CA VAL A 23 -19.57 -4.62 2.11
C VAL A 23 -19.12 -4.74 3.56
N VAL A 24 -20.05 -4.97 4.49
CA VAL A 24 -19.73 -5.12 5.91
C VAL A 24 -18.84 -6.33 6.13
N THR A 25 -19.15 -7.49 5.55
CA THR A 25 -18.32 -8.70 5.72
C THR A 25 -16.89 -8.52 5.19
N SER A 26 -16.71 -7.85 4.04
CA SER A 26 -15.37 -7.55 3.51
C SER A 26 -14.61 -6.55 4.38
N LEU A 27 -15.28 -5.51 4.90
CA LEU A 27 -14.65 -4.55 5.81
C LEU A 27 -14.24 -5.21 7.13
N VAL A 28 -15.09 -6.07 7.69
CA VAL A 28 -14.78 -6.85 8.89
C VAL A 28 -13.60 -7.78 8.63
N ALA A 29 -13.60 -8.51 7.51
CA ALA A 29 -12.48 -9.39 7.13
C ALA A 29 -11.16 -8.61 6.96
N LEU A 30 -11.21 -7.40 6.40
CA LEU A 30 -10.05 -6.53 6.25
C LEU A 30 -9.54 -5.99 7.60
N ALA A 31 -10.44 -5.71 8.55
CA ALA A 31 -10.12 -5.05 9.82
C ALA A 31 -9.81 -6.02 10.96
N VAL A 32 -10.36 -7.24 10.97
CA VAL A 32 -10.25 -8.15 12.12
C VAL A 32 -8.80 -8.53 12.41
N THR A 33 -8.02 -8.86 11.39
CA THR A 33 -6.61 -9.24 11.55
C THR A 33 -5.77 -8.11 12.14
N PRO A 34 -5.72 -6.89 11.55
CA PRO A 34 -4.94 -5.80 12.15
C PRO A 34 -5.47 -5.40 13.53
N ILE A 35 -6.78 -5.45 13.79
CA ILE A 35 -7.33 -5.17 15.13
C ILE A 35 -6.79 -6.20 16.13
N ALA A 36 -6.92 -7.48 15.83
CA ALA A 36 -6.50 -8.56 16.73
C ALA A 36 -4.99 -8.55 17.00
N THR A 37 -4.18 -8.12 16.03
CA THR A 37 -2.71 -8.10 16.18
C THR A 37 -2.15 -6.79 16.70
N ILE A 38 -2.84 -5.65 16.54
CA ILE A 38 -2.33 -4.32 16.94
C ILE A 38 -2.92 -3.86 18.27
N VAL A 39 -4.23 -4.05 18.48
CA VAL A 39 -4.93 -3.50 19.66
C VAL A 39 -4.34 -3.96 21.00
N PRO A 40 -3.89 -5.22 21.18
CA PRO A 40 -3.28 -5.63 22.44
C PRO A 40 -2.07 -4.78 22.84
N PHE A 41 -1.23 -4.38 21.88
CA PHE A 41 -0.05 -3.57 22.13
C PHE A 41 -0.41 -2.10 22.40
N VAL A 42 -1.39 -1.58 21.67
CA VAL A 42 -1.90 -0.21 21.89
C VAL A 42 -2.53 -0.09 23.28
N VAL A 43 -3.32 -1.07 23.71
CA VAL A 43 -3.97 -1.06 25.03
C VAL A 43 -2.94 -1.26 26.15
N ALA A 44 -1.94 -2.12 25.95
CA ALA A 44 -0.89 -2.34 26.93
C ALA A 44 -0.06 -1.08 27.21
N ASN A 45 0.35 -0.36 26.16
CA ASN A 45 1.06 0.91 26.29
C ASN A 45 0.99 1.74 24.99
N PRO A 46 0.06 2.71 24.89
CA PRO A 46 -0.11 3.51 23.68
C PRO A 46 1.14 4.33 23.31
N HIS A 47 1.85 4.84 24.32
CA HIS A 47 3.03 5.67 24.12
C HIS A 47 4.21 4.85 23.58
N ALA A 48 4.50 3.69 24.19
CA ALA A 48 5.53 2.79 23.71
C ALA A 48 5.21 2.31 22.29
N PHE A 49 3.97 1.91 22.03
CA PHE A 49 3.53 1.52 20.69
C PHE A 49 3.81 2.62 19.64
N TRP A 50 3.45 3.87 19.93
CA TRP A 50 3.68 4.98 19.01
C TRP A 50 5.16 5.24 18.77
N THR A 51 5.96 5.24 19.84
CA THR A 51 7.42 5.44 19.76
C THR A 51 8.07 4.34 18.93
N ASP A 52 7.75 3.08 19.19
CA ASP A 52 8.41 1.92 18.58
C ASP A 52 7.94 1.66 17.15
N VAL A 53 6.66 1.84 16.87
CA VAL A 53 6.10 1.51 15.55
C VAL A 53 6.20 2.69 14.59
N VAL A 54 5.94 3.91 15.06
CA VAL A 54 5.83 5.09 14.21
C VAL A 54 7.07 5.97 14.29
N LEU A 55 7.50 6.40 15.48
CA LEU A 55 8.59 7.38 15.58
C LEU A 55 9.96 6.76 15.28
N TYR A 56 10.20 5.54 15.75
CA TYR A 56 11.44 4.82 15.49
C TYR A 56 11.69 4.62 13.99
N THR A 57 10.64 4.29 13.23
CA THR A 57 10.76 4.03 11.78
C THR A 57 10.74 5.33 10.95
N SER A 58 10.06 6.37 11.41
CA SER A 58 9.94 7.65 10.69
C SER A 58 11.07 8.64 10.98
N GLY A 59 11.89 8.43 12.01
CA GLY A 59 12.95 9.37 12.40
C GLY A 59 12.50 10.44 13.41
N GLY A 60 11.42 10.18 14.16
CA GLY A 60 10.82 11.14 15.09
C GLY A 60 11.40 11.17 16.51
N ILE A 61 12.41 10.35 16.79
CA ILE A 61 13.08 10.23 18.10
C ILE A 61 14.61 10.21 17.93
N PRO A 62 15.38 10.58 18.98
CA PRO A 62 16.84 10.69 18.89
C PRO A 62 17.58 9.39 18.51
N ASP A 63 17.03 8.25 18.91
CA ASP A 63 17.53 6.89 18.70
C ASP A 63 16.78 6.15 17.57
N ALA A 64 16.12 6.90 16.69
CA ALA A 64 15.39 6.34 15.57
C ALA A 64 16.30 5.52 14.64
N TYR A 65 15.67 4.55 13.96
CA TYR A 65 16.35 3.69 12.99
C TYR A 65 17.15 4.54 11.98
N PRO A 66 18.41 4.20 11.66
CA PRO A 66 19.23 5.04 10.78
C PRO A 66 18.74 5.01 9.33
N ILE A 67 19.06 6.05 8.57
CA ILE A 67 18.88 6.09 7.12
C ILE A 67 19.75 4.99 6.49
N ALA A 68 19.09 4.06 5.78
CA ALA A 68 19.71 2.83 5.29
C ALA A 68 19.16 2.37 3.93
N GLY A 69 19.86 1.43 3.29
CA GLY A 69 19.46 0.81 2.03
C GLY A 69 19.79 1.65 0.80
N TYR A 70 18.98 1.50 -0.26
CA TYR A 70 19.26 1.96 -1.62
C TYR A 70 18.27 3.04 -2.12
N GLY A 71 17.43 3.57 -1.23
CA GLY A 71 16.38 4.53 -1.57
C GLY A 71 16.84 5.98 -1.60
N PHE A 72 15.86 6.89 -1.69
CA PHE A 72 16.04 8.34 -1.71
C PHE A 72 16.87 8.85 -0.52
N GLY A 73 16.65 8.33 0.69
CA GLY A 73 17.44 8.73 1.87
C GLY A 73 18.94 8.46 1.71
N ASN A 74 19.32 7.32 1.13
CA ASN A 74 20.73 7.01 0.89
C ASN A 74 21.33 7.89 -0.22
N LEU A 75 20.54 8.27 -1.23
CA LEU A 75 20.95 9.24 -2.23
C LEU A 75 21.24 10.62 -1.60
N LEU A 76 20.33 11.12 -0.75
CA LEU A 76 20.53 12.39 -0.05
C LEU A 76 21.76 12.37 0.86
N TYR A 77 21.99 11.25 1.54
CA TYR A 77 23.18 11.06 2.36
C TYR A 77 24.46 11.04 1.50
N ALA A 78 24.48 10.29 0.40
CA ALA A 78 25.63 10.23 -0.52
C ALA A 78 25.96 11.59 -1.17
N LEU A 79 24.93 12.40 -1.43
CA LEU A 79 25.06 13.76 -1.94
C LEU A 79 25.37 14.80 -0.84
N HIS A 80 25.59 14.37 0.41
CA HIS A 80 25.87 15.24 1.56
C HIS A 80 24.78 16.27 1.86
N VAL A 81 23.55 16.06 1.39
CA VAL A 81 22.37 16.85 1.79
C VAL A 81 21.98 16.51 3.23
N ILE A 82 22.19 15.25 3.63
CA ILE A 82 22.07 14.76 5.00
C ILE A 82 23.46 14.42 5.52
N ALA A 83 23.89 15.02 6.63
CA ALA A 83 25.24 14.87 7.14
C ALA A 83 25.47 13.54 7.88
N ARG A 84 24.49 13.13 8.69
CA ARG A 84 24.56 11.88 9.48
C ARG A 84 23.34 11.01 9.20
N ARG A 85 23.51 9.70 9.21
CA ARG A 85 22.42 8.73 8.98
C ARG A 85 21.32 8.79 10.05
N THR A 86 21.61 9.37 11.21
CA THR A 86 20.62 9.55 12.29
C THR A 86 19.84 10.85 12.17
N ASP A 87 20.26 11.80 11.32
CA ASP A 87 19.60 13.10 11.23
C ASP A 87 18.12 12.95 10.85
N ALA A 88 17.30 13.83 11.42
CA ALA A 88 15.89 13.93 11.08
C ALA A 88 15.74 14.55 9.69
N PHE A 89 14.81 14.01 8.90
CA PHE A 89 14.51 14.51 7.56
C PHE A 89 13.03 14.26 7.25
N PRO A 90 12.32 15.20 6.58
CA PRO A 90 10.88 15.11 6.37
C PRO A 90 10.49 14.15 5.25
N PHE A 91 10.87 12.87 5.36
CA PHE A 91 10.61 11.83 4.36
C PHE A 91 9.12 11.74 3.97
N LEU A 92 8.21 11.90 4.93
CA LEU A 92 6.77 11.80 4.70
C LEU A 92 6.27 12.75 3.61
N ILE A 93 6.84 13.95 3.51
CA ILE A 93 6.46 14.93 2.48
C ILE A 93 6.75 14.35 1.09
N PHE A 94 7.95 13.79 0.89
CA PHE A 94 8.36 13.19 -0.36
C PHE A 94 7.61 11.88 -0.66
N GLN A 95 7.36 11.06 0.38
CA GLN A 95 6.55 9.86 0.25
C GLN A 95 5.14 10.17 -0.25
N LEU A 96 4.46 11.17 0.33
CA LEU A 96 3.13 11.58 -0.11
C LEU A 96 3.17 12.24 -1.49
N ALA A 97 4.15 13.10 -1.74
CA ALA A 97 4.33 13.75 -3.04
C ALA A 97 4.56 12.75 -4.18
N ALA A 98 5.22 11.61 -3.91
CA ALA A 98 5.41 10.55 -4.89
C ALA A 98 4.21 9.58 -4.96
N ALA A 99 3.70 9.15 -3.81
CA ALA A 99 2.67 8.11 -3.74
C ALA A 99 1.28 8.60 -4.18
N LEU A 100 0.90 9.85 -3.87
CA LEU A 100 -0.44 10.36 -4.21
C LEU A 100 -0.67 10.49 -5.73
N PRO A 101 0.26 11.05 -6.54
CA PRO A 101 0.09 11.07 -7.99
C PRO A 101 0.03 9.68 -8.59
N VAL A 102 0.87 8.75 -8.13
CA VAL A 102 0.88 7.36 -8.60
C VAL A 102 -0.44 6.68 -8.24
N LEU A 103 -0.94 6.86 -7.01
CA LEU A 103 -2.24 6.35 -6.58
C LEU A 103 -3.36 6.91 -7.45
N TRP A 104 -3.37 8.22 -7.71
CA TRP A 104 -4.41 8.85 -8.52
C TRP A 104 -4.42 8.31 -9.97
N LEU A 105 -3.26 8.25 -10.62
CA LEU A 105 -3.13 7.75 -11.99
C LEU A 105 -3.56 6.28 -12.10
N THR A 106 -3.08 5.45 -11.19
CA THR A 106 -3.33 4.01 -11.21
C THR A 106 -4.75 3.67 -10.77
N ALA A 107 -5.33 4.39 -9.81
CA ALA A 107 -6.74 4.29 -9.45
C ALA A 107 -7.65 4.66 -10.64
N ARG A 108 -7.34 5.77 -11.34
CA ARG A 108 -8.08 6.16 -12.55
C ARG A 108 -7.98 5.11 -13.65
N ALA A 109 -6.79 4.54 -13.87
CA ALA A 109 -6.59 3.45 -14.82
C ALA A 109 -7.36 2.19 -14.42
N PHE A 110 -7.35 1.83 -13.13
CA PHE A 110 -8.05 0.67 -12.60
C PHE A 110 -9.57 0.83 -12.72
N LEU A 111 -10.13 1.99 -12.35
CA LEU A 111 -11.57 2.25 -12.46
C LEU A 111 -12.08 2.21 -13.91
N ARG A 112 -11.24 2.53 -14.90
CA ARG A 112 -11.59 2.41 -16.32
C ARG A 112 -11.65 0.97 -16.81
N ARG A 113 -10.80 0.09 -16.27
CA ARG A 113 -10.73 -1.34 -16.61
C ARG A 113 -10.27 -2.10 -15.37
N PRO A 114 -11.18 -2.64 -14.56
CA PRO A 114 -10.81 -3.25 -13.28
C PRO A 114 -10.30 -4.67 -13.51
N THR A 115 -9.03 -4.80 -13.88
CA THR A 115 -8.36 -6.10 -14.01
C THR A 115 -7.35 -6.33 -12.87
N ILE A 116 -7.04 -7.59 -12.58
CA ILE A 116 -6.05 -7.95 -11.55
C ILE A 116 -4.69 -7.35 -11.89
N GLY A 117 -4.26 -7.38 -13.16
CA GLY A 117 -3.00 -6.72 -13.56
C GLY A 117 -2.96 -5.23 -13.26
N ARG A 118 -4.06 -4.49 -13.48
CA ARG A 118 -4.13 -3.06 -13.16
C ARG A 118 -4.16 -2.79 -11.66
N TRP A 119 -4.85 -3.66 -10.90
CA TRP A 119 -4.80 -3.63 -9.43
C TRP A 119 -3.37 -3.87 -8.92
N MET A 120 -2.69 -4.88 -9.44
CA MET A 120 -1.32 -5.26 -9.07
C MET A 120 -0.33 -4.15 -9.42
N ALA A 121 -0.42 -3.59 -10.63
CA ALA A 121 0.43 -2.49 -11.06
C ALA A 121 0.23 -1.23 -10.20
N GLY A 122 -1.02 -0.92 -9.85
CA GLY A 122 -1.33 0.18 -8.94
C GLY A 122 -0.74 -0.03 -7.55
N TYR A 123 -0.95 -1.22 -6.97
CA TYR A 123 -0.38 -1.57 -5.67
C TYR A 123 1.15 -1.51 -5.68
N ALA A 124 1.81 -2.15 -6.66
CA ALA A 124 3.26 -2.16 -6.79
C ALA A 124 3.83 -0.75 -6.97
N GLY A 125 3.20 0.07 -7.82
CA GLY A 125 3.62 1.45 -8.06
C GLY A 125 3.53 2.33 -6.82
N VAL A 126 2.41 2.29 -6.10
CA VAL A 126 2.24 3.06 -4.85
C VAL A 126 3.18 2.54 -3.76
N LEU A 127 3.38 1.23 -3.66
CA LEU A 127 4.33 0.64 -2.72
C LEU A 127 5.74 1.16 -3.00
N LEU A 128 6.22 1.06 -4.24
CA LEU A 128 7.53 1.57 -4.65
C LEU A 128 7.67 3.06 -4.36
N ALA A 129 6.70 3.87 -4.77
CA ALA A 129 6.74 5.32 -4.56
C ALA A 129 6.80 5.67 -3.07
N PHE A 130 6.10 4.93 -2.21
CA PHE A 130 6.16 5.18 -0.78
C PHE A 130 7.45 4.67 -0.13
N THR A 131 7.91 3.46 -0.47
CA THR A 131 9.06 2.83 0.19
C THR A 131 10.39 3.38 -0.32
N PHE A 132 10.49 3.78 -1.59
CA PHE A 132 11.71 4.39 -2.12
C PHE A 132 12.03 5.72 -1.45
N PHE A 133 11.01 6.51 -1.13
CA PHE A 133 11.12 7.79 -0.42
C PHE A 133 11.06 7.65 1.11
N ALA A 134 10.99 6.42 1.63
CA ALA A 134 11.06 6.18 3.07
C ALA A 134 12.48 6.40 3.61
N ARG A 135 12.59 6.44 4.94
CA ARG A 135 13.87 6.54 5.65
C ARG A 135 14.82 5.37 5.34
N PHE A 136 14.28 4.21 5.01
CA PHE A 136 15.05 3.03 4.60
C PHE A 136 14.36 2.30 3.44
N PHE A 137 15.18 1.77 2.52
CA PHE A 137 14.71 0.97 1.39
C PHE A 137 15.71 -0.16 1.12
N ASN A 138 15.50 -1.30 1.78
CA ASN A 138 16.41 -2.44 1.73
C ASN A 138 16.06 -3.39 0.57
N ASP A 139 16.93 -4.36 0.35
CA ASP A 139 16.83 -5.42 -0.65
C ASP A 139 15.50 -6.19 -0.60
N ASN A 140 15.00 -6.49 0.60
CA ASN A 140 13.70 -7.14 0.78
C ASN A 140 12.53 -6.31 0.23
N TYR A 141 12.56 -4.98 0.35
CA TYR A 141 11.55 -4.09 -0.25
C TYR A 141 11.63 -4.11 -1.77
N ALA A 142 12.85 -4.03 -2.31
CA ALA A 142 13.08 -4.11 -3.73
C ALA A 142 12.59 -5.44 -4.31
N ALA A 143 12.92 -6.56 -3.65
CA ALA A 143 12.46 -7.89 -4.04
C ALA A 143 10.94 -7.97 -4.10
N VAL A 144 10.23 -7.52 -3.06
CA VAL A 144 8.76 -7.51 -3.05
C VAL A 144 8.19 -6.66 -4.18
N VAL A 145 8.70 -5.45 -4.40
CA VAL A 145 8.24 -4.57 -5.50
C VAL A 145 8.45 -5.22 -6.85
N ILE A 146 9.64 -5.79 -7.10
CA ILE A 146 9.97 -6.48 -8.34
C ILE A 146 9.04 -7.67 -8.55
N THR A 147 8.85 -8.52 -7.55
CA THR A 147 7.93 -9.66 -7.61
C THR A 147 6.52 -9.23 -7.99
N LEU A 148 5.99 -8.16 -7.37
CA LEU A 148 4.65 -7.67 -7.69
C LEU A 148 4.54 -7.15 -9.13
N PHE A 149 5.56 -6.47 -9.65
CA PHE A 149 5.59 -6.05 -11.04
C PHE A 149 5.66 -7.24 -12.02
N LEU A 150 6.43 -8.28 -11.69
CA LEU A 150 6.50 -9.50 -12.50
C LEU A 150 5.15 -10.22 -12.57
N CYS A 151 4.28 -10.07 -11.58
CA CYS A 151 2.92 -10.62 -11.59
C CYS A 151 1.92 -9.84 -12.46
N VAL A 152 2.25 -8.64 -12.96
CA VAL A 152 1.28 -7.78 -13.68
C VAL A 152 0.84 -8.40 -15.01
N LEU A 153 1.79 -8.85 -15.82
CA LEU A 153 1.52 -9.48 -17.12
C LEU A 153 0.74 -10.81 -17.00
N PRO A 154 1.19 -11.80 -16.20
CA PRO A 154 0.50 -13.09 -16.11
C PRO A 154 -0.93 -12.97 -15.54
N LEU A 155 -1.21 -11.97 -14.71
CA LEU A 155 -2.54 -11.72 -14.14
C LEU A 155 -3.35 -10.67 -14.93
N GLY A 156 -2.83 -10.19 -16.06
CA GLY A 156 -3.26 -8.97 -16.74
C GLY A 156 -4.73 -8.91 -17.15
N GLY A 157 -5.24 -10.03 -17.66
CA GLY A 157 -6.56 -10.12 -18.29
C GLY A 157 -7.72 -10.45 -17.35
N LEU A 158 -7.44 -10.90 -16.12
CA LEU A 158 -8.48 -11.35 -15.20
C LEU A 158 -9.31 -10.15 -14.71
N SER A 159 -10.60 -10.14 -15.03
CA SER A 159 -11.53 -9.08 -14.61
C SER A 159 -11.89 -9.21 -13.14
N LEU A 160 -11.93 -8.07 -12.44
CA LEU A 160 -12.43 -7.89 -11.08
C LEU A 160 -13.83 -7.25 -11.07
N ALA A 161 -14.38 -6.89 -12.23
CA ALA A 161 -15.77 -6.49 -12.33
C ALA A 161 -16.69 -7.72 -12.18
N PRO A 162 -17.85 -7.58 -11.51
CA PRO A 162 -18.88 -8.62 -11.52
C PRO A 162 -19.30 -8.97 -12.96
N ALA A 163 -19.52 -10.25 -13.22
CA ALA A 163 -20.05 -10.70 -14.52
C ALA A 163 -21.45 -10.08 -14.75
N PRO A 164 -21.76 -9.64 -15.98
CA PRO A 164 -23.11 -9.16 -16.30
C PRO A 164 -24.14 -10.30 -16.11
N ALA A 165 -25.33 -9.97 -15.61
CA ALA A 165 -26.38 -10.94 -15.26
C ALA A 165 -26.75 -11.91 -16.40
N VAL A 166 -26.63 -11.45 -17.65
CA VAL A 166 -26.90 -12.24 -18.87
C VAL A 166 -25.91 -13.41 -19.06
N GLU A 167 -24.69 -13.27 -18.55
CA GLU A 167 -23.64 -14.31 -18.66
C GLU A 167 -23.73 -15.32 -17.52
N ALA A 168 -24.21 -14.90 -16.35
CA ALA A 168 -24.51 -15.79 -15.22
C ALA A 168 -25.65 -16.76 -15.56
N GLU A 169 -26.68 -16.29 -16.27
CA GLU A 169 -27.82 -17.10 -16.70
C GLU A 169 -27.43 -18.13 -17.78
N ARG A 170 -26.51 -17.77 -18.70
CA ARG A 170 -25.96 -18.68 -19.71
C ARG A 170 -25.01 -19.74 -19.17
N LEU A 171 -24.33 -19.48 -18.04
CA LEU A 171 -23.47 -20.46 -17.38
C LEU A 171 -24.24 -21.41 -16.45
N SER A 172 -25.51 -21.10 -16.16
CA SER A 172 -26.40 -21.92 -15.35
C SER A 172 -27.41 -22.76 -16.15
N ALA A 173 -27.44 -22.61 -17.47
CA ALA A 173 -28.29 -23.36 -18.41
C ALA A 173 -27.47 -24.42 -19.16
#